data_AF-A0A6F8YLB3-F1
#
_entry.id   AF-A0A6F8YLB3-F1
#
_cell.length_a   1.000
_cell.length_b   1.000
_cell.length_c   1.000
_cell.angle_alpha   90.00
_cell.angle_beta   90.00
_cell.angle_gamma   90.00
#
_symmetry.space_group_name_H-M   'P 1'
#
loop_
_entity.id
_entity.type
_entity.pdbx_description
1 polymer ?
#
loop_
_entity_poly.entity_id
_entity_poly.type
_entity_poly.pdbx_seq_one_letter_code
_entity_poly.pdbx_strand_id
1 'polypeptide(L)'
;MLALAACDGQPSPAPPLPTVAATHAGPYDAGPVTPPARGALLGAWVKPDSYSQPGRLEAIEGLQRDLGRRLDIVNTYRRFDEDFGTESDREFIRQGLTIMLSWASGDTRSITSGRHDDLVRAQARRVREARVPVLLRFRWEMDRPNLRAAMWSPEDFVAAWRYVRRIFDEERVRNASWVWCPTAEGFTRGEAPPSTRATTRSTGPASTCTPGASSARSAT
;
A
#
# COMPACT_ATOMS: atom_id res chain seq x y z
N MET A 1 -3.30 58.93 0.69
CA MET A 1 -3.89 58.13 -0.39
C MET A 1 -2.94 56.97 -0.65
N LEU A 2 -3.19 55.80 -0.03
CA LEU A 2 -2.39 54.59 -0.22
C LEU A 2 -2.94 53.88 -1.48
N ALA A 3 -2.09 53.67 -2.49
CA ALA A 3 -2.44 52.85 -3.65
C ALA A 3 -2.12 51.38 -3.34
N LEU A 4 -3.14 50.52 -3.38
CA LEU A 4 -2.98 49.07 -3.43
C LEU A 4 -2.51 48.68 -4.85
N ALA A 5 -1.35 48.05 -4.95
CA ALA A 5 -0.97 47.30 -6.14
C ALA A 5 -1.62 45.91 -6.05
N ALA A 6 -2.54 45.61 -6.98
CA ALA A 6 -3.08 44.27 -7.16
C ALA A 6 -2.04 43.43 -7.93
N CYS A 7 -1.63 42.30 -7.35
CA CYS A 7 -0.87 41.30 -8.08
C CYS A 7 -1.84 40.46 -8.92
N ASP A 8 -1.96 40.77 -10.21
CA ASP A 8 -2.60 39.89 -11.20
C ASP A 8 -1.65 38.72 -11.52
N GLY A 9 -1.60 37.74 -10.63
CA GLY A 9 -0.96 36.46 -10.87
C GLY A 9 -2.02 35.40 -11.16
N GLN A 10 -2.28 35.09 -12.44
CA GLN A 10 -3.03 33.88 -12.76
C GLN A 10 -2.29 32.66 -12.20
N PRO A 11 -2.95 31.74 -11.47
CA PRO A 11 -2.33 30.51 -11.04
C PRO A 11 -1.90 29.72 -12.28
N SER A 12 -0.60 29.43 -12.38
CA SER A 12 -0.07 28.54 -13.42
C SER A 12 -0.80 27.21 -13.35
N PRO A 13 -1.26 26.64 -14.47
CA PRO A 13 -1.91 25.34 -14.47
C PRO A 13 -0.96 24.30 -13.85
N ALA A 14 -1.51 23.48 -12.95
CA ALA A 14 -0.77 22.38 -12.35
C ALA A 14 -0.22 21.47 -13.47
N PRO A 15 1.03 20.98 -13.35
CA PRO A 15 1.56 20.05 -14.32
C PRO A 15 0.64 18.82 -14.43
N PRO A 16 0.46 18.25 -15.64
CA PRO A 16 -0.37 17.08 -15.82
C PRO A 16 0.14 15.94 -14.93
N LEU A 17 -0.79 15.29 -14.23
CA LEU A 17 -0.46 14.12 -13.41
C LEU A 17 0.24 13.08 -14.31
N PRO A 18 1.37 12.49 -13.85
CA PRO A 18 2.01 11.43 -14.61
C PRO A 18 0.96 10.34 -14.87
N THR A 19 0.73 10.06 -16.15
CA THR A 19 -0.16 8.97 -16.56
C THR A 19 0.56 7.66 -16.27
N VAL A 20 0.40 7.15 -15.06
CA VAL A 20 0.77 5.78 -14.74
C VAL A 20 -0.27 4.88 -15.40
N ALA A 21 -0.06 4.57 -16.68
CA ALA A 21 -0.86 3.57 -17.35
C ALA A 21 -0.54 2.21 -16.71
N ALA A 22 -1.54 1.57 -16.12
CA ALA A 22 -1.43 0.16 -15.78
C ALA A 22 -1.10 -0.58 -17.07
N THR A 23 0.09 -1.18 -17.14
CA THR A 23 0.59 -1.86 -18.35
C THR A 23 -0.18 -3.15 -18.64
N HIS A 24 -0.97 -3.63 -17.69
CA HIS A 24 -1.89 -4.75 -17.82
C HIS A 24 -3.25 -4.36 -17.21
N ALA A 25 -4.35 -4.70 -17.89
CA ALA A 25 -5.71 -4.41 -17.40
C ALA A 25 -6.27 -5.51 -16.47
N GLY A 26 -5.50 -6.56 -16.20
CA GLY A 26 -5.95 -7.71 -15.41
C GLY A 26 -6.82 -8.71 -16.21
N PRO A 27 -7.41 -9.72 -15.55
CA PRO A 27 -7.71 -9.76 -14.13
C PRO A 27 -6.46 -9.93 -13.26
N TYR A 28 -6.36 -9.10 -12.23
CA TYR A 28 -5.41 -9.30 -11.15
C TYR A 28 -6.10 -10.13 -10.06
N ASP A 29 -5.44 -11.17 -9.57
CA ASP A 29 -5.91 -11.90 -8.40
C ASP A 29 -5.78 -11.00 -7.15
N ALA A 30 -6.83 -10.25 -6.87
CA ALA A 30 -6.93 -9.32 -5.75
C ALA A 30 -7.31 -10.04 -4.43
N GLY A 31 -7.52 -11.35 -4.46
CA GLY A 31 -8.08 -12.10 -3.35
C GLY A 31 -9.58 -11.86 -3.14
N PRO A 32 -10.16 -12.38 -2.04
CA PRO A 32 -11.61 -12.42 -1.84
C PRO A 32 -12.27 -11.14 -1.32
N VAL A 33 -11.52 -10.12 -0.89
CA VAL A 33 -12.09 -8.83 -0.48
C VAL A 33 -12.47 -8.06 -1.75
N THR A 34 -13.77 -7.88 -1.98
CA THR A 34 -14.29 -7.26 -3.20
C THR A 34 -14.69 -5.81 -2.93
N PRO A 35 -14.16 -4.82 -3.66
CA PRO A 35 -14.63 -3.43 -3.55
C PRO A 35 -16.05 -3.29 -4.11
N PRO A 36 -16.82 -2.29 -3.66
CA PRO A 36 -18.15 -2.04 -4.20
C PRO A 36 -18.06 -1.58 -5.67
N ALA A 37 -19.06 -1.92 -6.49
CA ALA A 37 -19.11 -1.50 -7.89
C ALA A 37 -19.18 0.03 -8.08
N ARG A 38 -19.64 0.75 -7.06
CA ARG A 38 -19.66 2.22 -6.99
C ARG A 38 -19.33 2.68 -5.58
N GLY A 39 -18.62 3.81 -5.47
CA GLY A 39 -18.18 4.38 -4.19
C GLY A 39 -16.88 3.77 -3.69
N ALA A 40 -16.64 3.87 -2.39
CA ALA A 40 -15.44 3.37 -1.73
C ALA A 40 -15.79 2.78 -0.36
N LEU A 41 -14.97 1.84 0.09
CA LEU A 41 -15.01 1.34 1.47
C LEU A 41 -14.39 2.40 2.39
N LEU A 42 -15.09 2.78 3.46
CA LEU A 42 -14.55 3.64 4.49
C LEU A 42 -13.88 2.78 5.57
N GLY A 43 -12.61 3.07 5.86
CA GLY A 43 -11.91 2.40 6.95
C GLY A 43 -11.03 3.32 7.77
N ALA A 44 -10.68 2.84 8.96
CA ALA A 44 -9.83 3.58 9.88
C ALA A 44 -8.94 2.65 10.71
N TRP A 45 -7.77 3.17 11.09
CA TRP A 45 -7.14 2.80 12.35
C TRP A 45 -7.45 3.92 13.34
N VAL A 46 -7.85 3.57 14.56
CA VAL A 46 -8.11 4.55 15.62
C VAL A 46 -7.17 4.26 16.77
N LYS A 47 -6.48 5.29 17.25
CA LYS A 47 -5.64 5.19 18.44
C LYS A 47 -6.56 4.96 19.64
N PRO A 48 -6.45 3.83 20.36
CA PRO A 48 -7.23 3.65 21.57
C PRO A 48 -6.57 4.38 22.75
N ASP A 49 -7.37 4.76 23.74
CA ASP A 49 -6.87 5.31 25.00
C ASP A 49 -6.07 4.27 25.79
N SER A 50 -6.43 2.99 25.64
CA SER A 50 -5.70 1.84 26.15
C SER A 50 -5.49 0.80 25.05
N TYR A 51 -4.27 0.28 24.92
CA TYR A 51 -3.93 -0.74 23.91
C TYR A 51 -4.48 -2.15 24.22
N SER A 52 -5.44 -2.26 25.14
CA SER A 52 -6.16 -3.48 25.50
C SER A 52 -7.17 -3.91 24.41
N GLN A 53 -7.73 -5.12 24.52
CA GLN A 53 -8.78 -5.57 23.60
C GLN A 53 -10.05 -4.71 23.72
N PRO A 54 -10.57 -4.40 24.93
CA PRO A 54 -11.71 -3.49 25.08
C PRO A 54 -11.43 -2.07 24.56
N GLY A 55 -10.26 -1.50 24.86
CA GLY A 55 -9.93 -0.13 24.42
C GLY A 55 -9.89 0.01 22.90
N ARG A 56 -9.50 -1.05 22.18
CA ARG A 56 -9.56 -1.08 20.70
C ARG A 56 -11.00 -1.08 20.18
N LEU A 57 -11.91 -1.79 20.85
CA LEU A 57 -13.32 -1.83 20.50
C LEU A 57 -13.95 -0.45 20.74
N GLU A 58 -13.76 0.10 21.94
CA GLU A 58 -14.27 1.41 22.35
C GLU A 58 -13.84 2.53 21.40
N ALA A 59 -12.58 2.51 20.93
CA ALA A 59 -12.06 3.49 19.99
C ALA A 59 -12.79 3.46 18.63
N ILE A 60 -13.07 2.26 18.11
CA ILE A 60 -13.81 2.09 16.85
C ILE A 60 -15.27 2.46 17.03
N GLU A 61 -15.89 2.07 18.15
CA GLU A 61 -17.26 2.45 18.49
C GLU A 61 -17.42 3.96 18.64
N GLY A 62 -16.46 4.63 19.27
CA GLY A 62 -16.37 6.08 19.38
C GLY A 62 -16.39 6.75 18.02
N LEU A 63 -15.47 6.37 17.13
CA LEU A 63 -15.42 6.94 15.78
C LEU A 63 -16.72 6.69 14.99
N GLN A 64 -17.29 5.48 15.06
CA GLN A 64 -18.54 5.18 14.35
C GLN A 64 -19.72 6.02 14.88
N ARG A 65 -19.76 6.30 16.19
CA ARG A 65 -20.76 7.17 16.80
C ARG A 65 -20.62 8.61 16.31
N ASP A 66 -19.40 9.14 16.30
CA ASP A 66 -19.12 10.51 15.86
C ASP A 66 -19.42 10.71 14.36
N LEU A 67 -19.15 9.69 13.55
CA LEU A 67 -19.46 9.71 12.12
C LEU A 67 -20.96 9.48 11.82
N GLY A 68 -21.74 9.01 12.80
CA GLY A 68 -23.12 8.57 12.57
C GLY A 68 -23.24 7.41 11.57
N ARG A 69 -22.16 6.66 11.33
CA ARG A 69 -22.13 5.52 10.41
C ARG A 69 -21.11 4.46 10.82
N ARG A 70 -21.34 3.24 10.35
CA ARG A 70 -20.38 2.14 10.53
C ARG A 70 -19.22 2.24 9.54
N LEU A 71 -18.05 1.80 9.99
CA LEU A 71 -16.90 1.57 9.11
C LEU A 71 -17.15 0.29 8.30
N ASP A 72 -16.48 0.20 7.15
CA ASP A 72 -16.43 -1.00 6.32
C ASP A 72 -15.15 -1.80 6.61
N ILE A 73 -14.03 -1.09 6.87
CA ILE A 73 -12.72 -1.67 7.16
C ILE A 73 -12.20 -1.18 8.51
N VAL A 74 -11.72 -2.08 9.35
CA VAL A 74 -10.86 -1.74 10.50
C VAL A 74 -9.41 -2.11 10.19
N ASN A 75 -8.51 -1.15 10.28
CA ASN A 75 -7.08 -1.39 10.14
C ASN A 75 -6.47 -1.68 11.51
N THR A 76 -5.76 -2.79 11.63
CA THR A 76 -5.03 -3.17 12.85
C THR A 76 -3.56 -3.37 12.54
N TYR A 77 -2.69 -2.95 13.47
CA TYR A 77 -1.25 -3.17 13.37
C TYR A 77 -0.83 -4.32 14.28
N ARG A 78 0.11 -5.12 13.80
CA ARG A 78 0.75 -6.21 14.54
C ARG A 78 2.26 -6.16 14.34
N ARG A 79 3.01 -6.30 15.42
CA ARG A 79 4.42 -6.72 15.34
C ARG A 79 4.49 -8.11 14.71
N PHE A 80 5.68 -8.53 14.31
CA PHE A 80 5.83 -9.79 13.58
C PHE A 80 5.39 -11.00 14.43
N ASP A 81 5.68 -10.94 15.74
CA ASP A 81 5.34 -11.93 16.77
C ASP A 81 3.94 -11.77 17.38
N GLU A 82 3.16 -10.77 16.95
CA GLU A 82 1.82 -10.55 17.51
C GLU A 82 0.73 -11.25 16.69
N ASP A 83 -0.08 -12.01 17.42
CA ASP A 83 -1.12 -12.85 16.85
C ASP A 83 -2.26 -12.05 16.20
N PHE A 84 -2.75 -12.58 15.08
CA PHE A 84 -4.08 -12.27 14.56
C PHE A 84 -5.15 -13.18 15.19
N GLY A 85 -6.40 -12.73 15.18
CA GLY A 85 -7.52 -13.48 15.75
C GLY A 85 -7.64 -13.27 17.26
N THR A 86 -7.23 -12.09 17.75
CA THR A 86 -7.45 -11.69 19.14
C THR A 86 -8.95 -11.50 19.42
N GLU A 87 -9.31 -11.27 20.69
CA GLU A 87 -10.69 -10.98 21.06
C GLU A 87 -11.28 -9.80 20.27
N SER A 88 -10.54 -8.69 20.15
CA SER A 88 -11.01 -7.54 19.35
C SER A 88 -11.16 -7.90 17.87
N ASP A 89 -10.25 -8.70 17.31
CA ASP A 89 -10.34 -9.12 15.90
C ASP A 89 -11.61 -9.96 15.66
N ARG A 90 -11.90 -10.92 16.55
CA ARG A 90 -13.11 -11.74 16.46
C ARG A 90 -14.38 -10.90 16.60
N GLU A 91 -14.37 -9.91 17.47
CA GLU A 91 -15.49 -9.00 17.65
C GLU A 91 -15.71 -8.10 16.43
N PHE A 92 -14.64 -7.55 15.84
CA PHE A 92 -14.75 -6.81 14.58
C PHE A 92 -15.34 -7.68 13.45
N ILE A 93 -14.89 -8.94 13.35
CA ILE A 93 -15.46 -9.90 12.38
C ILE A 93 -16.93 -10.17 12.68
N ARG A 94 -17.31 -10.38 13.94
CA ARG A 94 -18.71 -10.60 14.36
C ARG A 94 -19.59 -9.39 14.01
N GLN A 95 -19.03 -8.20 14.10
CA GLN A 95 -19.66 -6.96 13.71
C GLN A 95 -19.78 -6.78 12.19
N GLY A 96 -19.16 -7.65 11.38
CA GLY A 96 -19.18 -7.57 9.92
C GLY A 96 -18.14 -6.61 9.33
N LEU A 97 -17.17 -6.16 10.12
CA LEU A 97 -16.07 -5.32 9.64
C LEU A 97 -15.05 -6.18 8.89
N THR A 98 -14.58 -5.69 7.74
CA THR A 98 -13.41 -6.28 7.08
C THR A 98 -12.15 -5.86 7.83
N ILE A 99 -11.30 -6.80 8.22
CA ILE A 99 -10.02 -6.45 8.85
C ILE A 99 -8.95 -6.21 7.79
N MET A 100 -8.27 -5.08 7.87
CA MET A 100 -6.95 -4.89 7.28
C MET A 100 -5.87 -5.15 8.34
N LEU A 101 -5.22 -6.30 8.23
CA LEU A 101 -4.10 -6.70 9.05
C LEU A 101 -2.81 -6.10 8.47
N SER A 102 -2.31 -5.04 9.10
CA SER A 102 -0.98 -4.48 8.84
C SER A 102 0.06 -5.21 9.67
N TRP A 103 0.69 -6.20 9.06
CA TRP A 103 1.60 -7.11 9.73
C TRP A 103 3.04 -6.71 9.46
N ALA A 104 3.73 -6.26 10.51
CA ALA A 104 5.12 -5.86 10.42
C ALA A 104 6.03 -7.07 10.19
N SER A 105 7.21 -6.82 9.65
CA SER A 105 8.26 -7.82 9.53
C SER A 105 9.62 -7.21 9.87
N GLY A 106 10.58 -8.06 10.21
CA GLY A 106 11.95 -7.66 10.49
C GLY A 106 12.79 -7.55 9.23
N ASP A 107 13.98 -8.13 9.31
CA ASP A 107 14.95 -8.29 8.24
C ASP A 107 14.43 -9.25 7.14
N THR A 108 14.36 -8.77 5.90
CA THR A 108 13.81 -9.54 4.76
C THR A 108 14.59 -10.81 4.45
N ARG A 109 15.92 -10.76 4.58
CA ARG A 109 16.78 -11.93 4.34
C ARG A 109 16.61 -13.02 5.38
N SER A 110 16.31 -12.65 6.63
CA SER A 110 15.94 -13.58 7.70
C SER A 110 14.63 -14.32 7.42
N ILE A 111 13.71 -13.66 6.73
CA ILE A 111 12.45 -14.29 6.31
C ILE A 111 12.75 -15.31 5.22
N THR A 112 13.48 -14.93 4.17
CA THR A 112 13.80 -15.83 3.05
C THR A 112 14.76 -16.96 3.41
N SER A 113 15.52 -16.83 4.51
CA SER A 113 16.38 -17.92 5.00
C SER A 113 15.61 -19.00 5.77
N GLY A 114 14.30 -18.85 5.94
CA GLY A 114 13.44 -19.80 6.66
C GLY A 114 13.49 -19.69 8.18
N ARG A 115 14.24 -18.73 8.76
CA ARG A 115 14.39 -18.60 10.22
C ARG A 115 13.06 -18.33 10.94
N HIS A 116 12.06 -17.84 10.21
CA HIS A 116 10.77 -17.45 10.76
C HIS A 116 9.60 -18.27 10.20
N ASP A 117 9.87 -19.40 9.53
CA ASP A 117 8.83 -20.20 8.87
C ASP A 117 7.71 -20.61 9.83
N ASP A 118 8.04 -21.08 11.03
CA ASP A 118 7.02 -21.53 12.00
C ASP A 118 6.10 -20.40 12.44
N LEU A 119 6.66 -19.20 12.66
CA LEU A 119 5.90 -18.00 13.00
C LEU A 119 5.00 -17.60 11.83
N VAL A 120 5.53 -17.58 10.59
CA VAL A 120 4.74 -17.23 9.40
C VAL A 120 3.62 -18.25 9.17
N ARG A 121 3.89 -19.55 9.32
CA ARG A 121 2.89 -20.61 9.22
C ARG A 121 1.82 -20.49 10.30
N ALA A 122 2.21 -20.20 11.53
CA ALA A 122 1.28 -20.00 12.64
C ALA A 122 0.34 -18.81 12.41
N GLN A 123 0.86 -17.71 11.86
CA GLN A 123 0.04 -16.56 11.48
C GLN A 123 -0.86 -16.88 10.28
N ALA A 124 -0.36 -17.59 9.27
CA ALA A 124 -1.15 -18.04 8.12
C ALA A 124 -2.34 -18.90 8.56
N ARG A 125 -2.14 -19.84 9.50
CA ARG A 125 -3.23 -20.64 10.08
C ARG A 125 -4.27 -19.78 10.79
N ARG A 126 -3.87 -18.79 11.58
CA ARG A 126 -4.78 -17.84 12.23
C ARG A 126 -5.62 -17.07 11.20
N VAL A 127 -4.99 -16.59 10.13
CA VAL A 127 -5.71 -15.95 9.02
C VAL A 127 -6.73 -16.92 8.40
N ARG A 128 -6.34 -18.16 8.12
CA ARG A 128 -7.27 -19.19 7.60
C ARG A 128 -8.45 -19.44 8.53
N GLU A 129 -8.20 -19.51 9.83
CA GLU A 129 -9.19 -19.80 10.87
C GLU A 129 -10.22 -18.69 11.05
N ALA A 130 -9.92 -17.46 10.63
CA ALA A 130 -10.92 -16.39 10.61
C ALA A 130 -12.08 -16.67 9.65
N ARG A 131 -11.87 -17.50 8.61
CA ARG A 131 -12.89 -17.95 7.62
C ARG A 131 -13.67 -16.84 6.90
N VAL A 132 -13.27 -15.58 7.08
CA VAL A 132 -13.79 -14.41 6.38
C VAL A 132 -12.67 -13.75 5.56
N PRO A 133 -13.00 -12.97 4.51
CA PRO A 133 -12.01 -12.21 3.76
C PRO A 133 -11.22 -11.23 4.67
N VAL A 134 -9.89 -11.22 4.53
CA VAL A 134 -8.97 -10.34 5.27
C VAL A 134 -8.08 -9.62 4.28
N LEU A 135 -7.93 -8.31 4.43
CA LEU A 135 -6.88 -7.53 3.76
C LEU A 135 -5.57 -7.74 4.52
N LEU A 136 -4.55 -8.31 3.88
CA LEU A 136 -3.25 -8.57 4.48
C LEU A 136 -2.20 -7.64 3.90
N ARG A 137 -1.77 -6.68 4.71
CA ARG A 137 -0.75 -5.69 4.37
C ARG A 137 0.57 -6.03 5.06
N PHE A 138 1.30 -6.95 4.45
CA PHE A 138 2.62 -7.36 4.93
C PHE A 138 3.63 -6.24 4.69
N ARG A 139 4.32 -5.83 5.75
CA ARG A 139 5.41 -4.84 5.72
C ARG A 139 5.10 -3.63 4.82
N TRP A 140 4.27 -2.74 5.33
CA TRP A 140 3.89 -1.50 4.66
C TRP A 140 5.08 -0.53 4.57
N GLU A 141 5.01 0.36 3.58
CA GLU A 141 5.93 1.48 3.35
C GLU A 141 7.40 1.05 3.34
N MET A 142 7.65 -0.11 2.72
CA MET A 142 8.95 -0.78 2.66
C MET A 142 10.07 0.09 2.08
N ASP A 143 9.71 1.11 1.31
CA ASP A 143 10.57 2.09 0.64
C ASP A 143 10.99 3.28 1.54
N ARG A 144 10.52 3.33 2.80
CA ARG A 144 10.96 4.37 3.74
C ARG A 144 12.47 4.30 4.01
N PRO A 145 13.18 5.45 4.06
CA PRO A 145 14.63 5.47 4.28
C PRO A 145 15.08 4.74 5.55
N ASN A 146 14.33 4.86 6.65
CA ASN A 146 14.66 4.22 7.92
C ASN A 146 14.47 2.70 7.92
N LEU A 147 13.88 2.10 6.87
CA LEU A 147 13.71 0.66 6.74
C LEU A 147 14.74 0.00 5.83
N ARG A 148 15.55 0.78 5.11
CA ARG A 148 16.52 0.26 4.12
C ARG A 148 17.43 -0.82 4.68
N ALA A 149 17.92 -0.66 5.91
CA ALA A 149 18.79 -1.66 6.54
C ALA A 149 18.12 -3.03 6.74
N ALA A 150 16.80 -3.08 6.92
CA ALA A 150 16.05 -4.33 7.06
C ALA A 150 15.53 -4.87 5.72
N MET A 151 15.25 -3.98 4.76
CA MET A 151 14.72 -4.36 3.45
C MET A 151 15.82 -4.74 2.45
N TRP A 152 17.06 -4.30 2.69
CA TRP A 152 18.24 -4.49 1.85
C TRP A 152 18.13 -3.87 0.46
N SER A 153 17.40 -4.53 -0.43
CA SER A 153 17.19 -4.12 -1.81
C SER A 153 15.72 -4.32 -2.19
N PRO A 154 15.23 -3.65 -3.25
CA PRO A 154 13.90 -3.94 -3.80
C PRO A 154 13.73 -5.44 -4.14
N GLU A 155 14.78 -6.09 -4.65
CA GLU A 155 14.79 -7.51 -4.99
C GLU A 155 14.64 -8.40 -3.74
N ASP A 156 15.38 -8.08 -2.66
CA ASP A 156 15.28 -8.78 -1.38
C ASP A 156 13.86 -8.66 -0.79
N PHE A 157 13.26 -7.47 -0.86
CA PHE A 157 11.89 -7.28 -0.39
C PHE A 157 10.87 -8.07 -1.22
N VAL A 158 10.96 -8.02 -2.56
CA VAL A 158 10.08 -8.80 -3.45
C VAL A 158 10.24 -10.31 -3.20
N ALA A 159 11.46 -10.78 -2.95
CA ALA A 159 11.74 -12.16 -2.59
C ALA A 159 11.06 -12.55 -1.28
N ALA A 160 11.18 -11.74 -0.22
CA ALA A 160 10.51 -11.97 1.06
C ALA A 160 8.98 -11.95 0.94
N TRP A 161 8.43 -11.01 0.18
CA TRP A 161 6.99 -10.94 -0.10
C TRP A 161 6.48 -12.22 -0.77
N ARG A 162 7.14 -12.68 -1.84
CA ARG A 162 6.80 -13.94 -2.53
C ARG A 162 6.95 -15.15 -1.62
N TYR A 163 8.00 -15.16 -0.79
CA TYR A 163 8.28 -16.25 0.15
C TYR A 163 7.16 -16.40 1.19
N VAL A 164 6.70 -15.30 1.79
CA VAL A 164 5.57 -15.31 2.73
C VAL A 164 4.28 -15.73 2.04
N ARG A 165 4.00 -15.23 0.82
CA ARG A 165 2.82 -15.65 0.03
C ARG A 165 2.83 -17.15 -0.23
N ARG A 166 3.98 -17.73 -0.61
CA ARG A 166 4.13 -19.17 -0.81
C ARG A 166 3.78 -19.97 0.46
N ILE A 167 4.25 -19.53 1.63
CA ILE A 167 3.91 -20.20 2.90
C ILE A 167 2.40 -20.14 3.15
N PHE A 168 1.76 -19.00 2.91
CA PHE A 168 0.30 -18.87 3.02
C PHE A 168 -0.45 -19.82 2.08
N ASP A 169 0.06 -20.00 0.86
CA ASP A 169 -0.51 -20.95 -0.10
C ASP A 169 -0.36 -22.41 0.35
N GLU A 170 0.79 -22.77 0.93
CA GLU A 170 1.06 -24.09 1.51
C GLU A 170 0.15 -24.39 2.71
N GLU A 171 -0.10 -23.38 3.56
CA GLU A 171 -1.05 -23.46 4.67
C GLU A 171 -2.53 -23.37 4.23
N ARG A 172 -2.77 -23.33 2.91
CA ARG A 172 -4.09 -23.28 2.26
C ARG A 172 -4.93 -22.07 2.67
N VAL A 173 -4.27 -20.92 2.87
CA VAL A 173 -4.98 -19.66 3.09
C VAL A 173 -5.60 -19.21 1.77
N ARG A 174 -6.93 -19.13 1.72
CA ARG A 174 -7.69 -18.67 0.55
C ARG A 174 -8.51 -17.41 0.83
N ASN A 175 -8.55 -17.01 2.09
CA ASN A 175 -9.32 -15.86 2.56
C ASN A 175 -8.49 -14.57 2.68
N ALA A 176 -7.25 -14.54 2.17
CA ALA A 176 -6.37 -13.38 2.24
C ALA A 176 -6.33 -12.61 0.92
N SER A 177 -6.55 -11.30 0.98
CA SER A 177 -6.37 -10.32 -0.11
C SER A 177 -5.11 -9.51 0.15
N TRP A 178 -4.11 -9.62 -0.72
CA TRP A 178 -2.77 -9.08 -0.47
C TRP A 178 -2.67 -7.60 -0.83
N VAL A 179 -2.17 -6.78 0.09
CA VAL A 179 -2.07 -5.32 -0.07
C VAL A 179 -0.61 -4.88 -0.21
N TRP A 180 -0.22 -4.48 -1.41
CA TRP A 180 1.08 -3.84 -1.68
C TRP A 180 1.00 -2.34 -1.37
N CYS A 181 1.88 -1.81 -0.52
CA CYS A 181 1.72 -0.47 0.06
C CYS A 181 3.04 0.30 0.20
N PRO A 182 3.66 0.77 -0.90
CA PRO A 182 4.77 1.71 -0.85
C PRO A 182 4.31 3.11 -0.40
N THR A 183 5.25 3.97 0.00
CA THR A 183 4.98 5.39 0.26
C THR A 183 4.76 6.17 -1.03
N ALA A 184 4.03 7.28 -0.94
CA ALA A 184 3.89 8.21 -2.07
C ALA A 184 5.25 8.83 -2.45
N GLU A 185 6.08 9.13 -1.45
CA GLU A 185 7.43 9.69 -1.65
C GLU A 185 8.35 8.75 -2.43
N GLY A 186 8.20 7.43 -2.25
CA GLY A 186 8.94 6.42 -3.01
C GLY A 186 8.71 6.52 -4.51
N PHE A 187 7.49 6.82 -4.95
CA PHE A 187 7.20 7.05 -6.38
C PHE A 187 7.89 8.31 -6.88
N THR A 188 7.85 9.40 -6.10
CA THR A 188 8.51 10.66 -6.46
C THR A 188 10.03 10.52 -6.56
N ARG A 189 10.65 9.67 -5.73
CA ARG A 189 12.10 9.37 -5.79
C ARG A 189 12.48 8.31 -6.83
N GLY A 190 11.51 7.66 -7.47
CA GLY A 190 11.76 6.54 -8.38
C GLY A 190 12.16 5.22 -7.69
N GLU A 191 12.00 5.14 -6.36
CA GLU A 191 12.29 3.95 -5.55
C GLU A 191 11.14 2.93 -5.56
N ALA A 192 9.94 3.39 -5.91
CA ALA A 192 8.77 2.57 -6.24
C ALA A 192 8.40 2.75 -7.72
N PRO A 193 9.23 2.30 -8.68
CA PRO A 193 8.89 2.49 -10.08
C PRO A 193 7.56 1.79 -10.41
N PRO A 194 6.71 2.39 -11.27
CA PRO A 194 5.54 1.69 -11.77
C PRO A 194 6.00 0.40 -12.45
N SER A 195 5.27 -0.71 -12.26
CA SER A 195 5.60 -2.01 -12.84
C SER A 195 5.56 -1.95 -14.36
N THR A 196 6.66 -1.53 -14.95
CA THR A 196 6.89 -1.50 -16.39
C THR A 196 7.70 -2.73 -16.72
N ARG A 197 7.02 -3.77 -17.22
CA ARG A 197 7.70 -4.86 -17.90
C ARG A 197 7.52 -4.69 -19.40
N ALA A 198 8.45 -3.97 -20.00
CA ALA A 198 9.03 -4.26 -21.32
C ALA A 198 9.82 -3.03 -21.78
N THR A 199 11.14 -3.17 -21.87
CA THR A 199 11.84 -2.50 -22.97
C THR A 199 12.91 -3.45 -23.45
N THR A 200 12.54 -4.17 -24.51
CA THR A 200 13.50 -4.67 -25.48
C THR A 200 14.41 -3.49 -25.85
N ARG A 201 15.69 -3.57 -25.52
CA ARG A 201 16.67 -2.61 -26.05
C ARG A 201 16.67 -2.75 -27.57
N SER A 202 16.07 -1.80 -28.28
CA SER A 202 16.49 -1.52 -29.66
C SER A 202 17.60 -0.48 -29.60
N THR A 203 18.83 -0.95 -29.82
CA THR A 203 19.99 -0.14 -30.13
C THR A 203 19.79 0.55 -31.49
N GLY A 204 19.78 1.88 -31.51
CA GLY A 204 19.89 2.71 -32.71
C GLY A 204 20.45 4.08 -32.32
N PRO A 205 21.41 4.66 -33.08
CA PRO A 205 22.14 5.84 -32.66
C PRO A 205 21.28 7.10 -32.66
N ALA A 206 21.52 7.96 -31.68
CA ALA A 206 20.83 9.23 -31.49
C ALA A 206 21.14 10.22 -32.62
N SER A 207 20.10 10.63 -33.35
CA SER A 207 20.15 11.79 -34.26
C SER A 207 19.97 13.06 -33.45
N THR A 208 21.02 13.87 -33.34
CA THR A 208 20.98 15.21 -32.72
C THR A 208 20.27 16.20 -33.66
N CYS A 209 19.14 16.75 -33.22
CA CYS A 209 18.50 17.90 -33.88
C CYS A 209 18.85 19.17 -33.11
N THR A 210 19.66 20.04 -33.72
CA THR A 210 19.97 21.39 -33.24
C THR A 210 18.87 22.37 -33.70
N PRO A 211 18.36 23.29 -32.86
CA PRO A 211 17.35 24.27 -33.29
C PRO A 211 17.96 25.35 -34.19
N GLY A 212 17.27 25.67 -35.29
CA GLY A 212 17.70 26.61 -36.32
C GLY A 212 17.60 28.09 -35.96
N ALA A 213 18.49 28.88 -36.55
CA ALA A 213 18.41 30.34 -36.58
C ALA A 213 17.58 30.78 -37.79
N SER A 214 16.49 31.52 -37.57
CA SER A 214 15.72 32.20 -38.62
C SER A 214 16.03 33.69 -38.60
N SER A 215 16.69 34.19 -39.65
CA SER A 215 16.89 35.62 -39.88
C SER A 215 15.65 36.25 -40.52
N ALA A 216 15.10 37.28 -39.86
CA ALA A 216 13.99 38.09 -40.34
C ALA A 216 14.38 38.93 -41.59
N ARG A 217 13.44 39.05 -42.54
CA ARG A 217 13.41 40.13 -43.53
C ARG A 217 12.22 41.02 -43.20
N SER A 218 12.48 42.31 -42.96
CA SER A 218 11.46 43.36 -42.97
C SER A 218 11.54 44.11 -44.29
N ALA A 219 10.38 44.42 -44.88
CA ALA A 219 10.25 45.30 -46.03
C ALA A 219 9.20 46.37 -45.70
N THR A 220 9.68 47.60 -45.51
CA THR A 220 9.28 48.85 -46.18
C THR A 220 10.34 49.89 -45.88
#